data_AF-G7VH64-F1
#
_entry.id   AF-G7VH64-F1
#
_cell.length_a   1.000
_cell.length_b   1.000
_cell.length_c   1.000
_cell.angle_alpha   90.00
_cell.angle_beta   90.00
_cell.angle_gamma   90.00
#
_symmetry.space_group_name_H-M   'P 1'
#
loop_
_entity.id
_entity.type
_entity.pdbx_description
1 polymer ?
#
loop_
_entity_poly.entity_id
_entity_poly.type
_entity_poly.pdbx_seq_one_letter_code
_entity_poly.pdbx_strand_id
1 'polypeptide(L)'
;MWQGVEAVELEYRSVLATLYWKILSDLDDVAVVYEVSPSCTALASSLLTLLIDKGAKARAVRRSDLNHPLDHVFVAMGPYREGLGEEVLEVLRLVRRVAVVHTPAYYAAEEMAGFPEAIRRVEVRYAARELPDVVTYYRVVARNGALEKAVIGEERITGVKMEVIRRYEAEKMALSY
;
A
#
# COMPACT_ATOMS: atom_id res chain seq x y z
N MET A 1 -19.99 -6.39 15.28
CA MET A 1 -20.25 -7.49 14.32
C MET A 1 -19.19 -7.38 13.23
N TRP A 2 -18.26 -8.32 13.15
CA TRP A 2 -17.21 -8.30 12.11
C TRP A 2 -17.87 -8.78 10.82
N GLN A 3 -18.09 -7.89 9.85
CA GLN A 3 -18.47 -8.31 8.50
C GLN A 3 -17.19 -8.88 7.88
N GLY A 4 -17.17 -10.18 7.60
CA GLY A 4 -16.02 -10.84 7.00
C GLY A 4 -15.68 -10.25 5.63
N VAL A 5 -14.44 -10.46 5.18
CA VAL A 5 -14.06 -10.12 3.81
C VAL A 5 -14.68 -11.14 2.84
N GLU A 6 -15.27 -10.68 1.74
CA GLU A 6 -15.78 -11.55 0.68
C GLU A 6 -14.64 -12.37 0.08
N ALA A 7 -14.93 -13.59 -0.39
CA ALA A 7 -13.89 -14.50 -0.89
C ALA A 7 -13.09 -13.90 -2.06
N VAL A 8 -13.77 -13.23 -2.99
CA VAL A 8 -13.13 -12.58 -4.13
C VAL A 8 -12.23 -11.42 -3.70
N GLU A 9 -12.65 -10.66 -2.68
CA GLU A 9 -11.80 -9.60 -2.12
C GLU A 9 -10.58 -10.18 -1.40
N LEU A 10 -10.73 -11.28 -0.66
CA LEU A 10 -9.60 -11.97 -0.02
C LEU A 10 -8.55 -12.42 -1.04
N GLU A 11 -8.98 -13.05 -2.13
CA GLU A 11 -8.11 -13.46 -3.23
C GLU A 11 -7.40 -12.24 -3.86
N TYR A 12 -8.16 -11.17 -4.13
CA TYR A 12 -7.62 -9.94 -4.69
C TYR A 12 -6.57 -9.28 -3.78
N ARG A 13 -6.82 -9.20 -2.46
CA ARG A 13 -5.84 -8.68 -1.49
C ARG A 13 -4.58 -9.54 -1.44
N SER A 14 -4.72 -10.85 -1.62
CA SER A 14 -3.57 -11.76 -1.71
C SER A 14 -2.74 -11.47 -2.98
N VAL A 15 -3.39 -11.25 -4.13
CA VAL A 15 -2.69 -10.85 -5.37
C VAL A 15 -1.99 -9.50 -5.19
N LEU A 16 -2.67 -8.49 -4.62
CA LEU A 16 -2.07 -7.18 -4.33
C LEU A 16 -0.83 -7.30 -3.43
N ALA A 17 -0.87 -8.14 -2.41
CA ALA A 17 0.29 -8.36 -1.55
C ALA A 17 1.52 -8.85 -2.34
N THR A 18 1.32 -9.74 -3.34
CA THR A 18 2.43 -10.20 -4.20
C THR A 18 2.98 -9.12 -5.12
N LEU A 19 2.21 -8.08 -5.44
CA LEU A 19 2.67 -6.95 -6.24
C LEU A 19 3.47 -5.98 -5.36
N TYR A 20 2.95 -5.61 -4.20
CA TYR A 20 3.69 -4.75 -3.25
C TYR A 20 4.97 -5.42 -2.73
N TRP A 21 4.97 -6.74 -2.64
CA TRP A 21 6.15 -7.52 -2.30
C TRP A 21 7.37 -7.14 -3.15
N LYS A 22 7.20 -6.87 -4.44
CA LYS A 22 8.30 -6.53 -5.35
C LYS A 22 9.09 -5.33 -4.90
N ILE A 23 8.42 -4.33 -4.31
CA ILE A 23 9.01 -3.07 -3.84
C ILE A 23 9.23 -3.03 -2.31
N LEU A 24 9.02 -4.15 -1.63
CA LEU A 24 9.30 -4.38 -0.21
C LEU A 24 10.36 -5.47 0.03
N SER A 25 10.67 -6.27 -0.99
CA SER A 25 11.52 -7.46 -0.88
C SER A 25 12.97 -7.14 -0.47
N ASP A 26 13.43 -5.90 -0.68
CA ASP A 26 14.74 -5.39 -0.27
C ASP A 26 14.81 -4.89 1.19
N LEU A 27 13.68 -4.84 1.92
CA LEU A 27 13.62 -4.28 3.27
C LEU A 27 13.60 -5.37 4.37
N ASP A 28 14.55 -5.33 5.31
CA ASP A 28 14.71 -6.39 6.32
C ASP A 28 13.92 -6.20 7.63
N ASP A 29 13.48 -4.98 7.93
CA ASP A 29 12.61 -4.65 9.07
C ASP A 29 11.47 -3.75 8.56
N VAL A 30 10.23 -4.24 8.66
CA VAL A 30 9.05 -3.58 8.08
C VAL A 30 7.89 -3.64 9.04
N ALA A 31 7.35 -2.48 9.39
CA ALA A 31 6.06 -2.38 10.08
C ALA A 31 4.92 -2.24 9.08
N VAL A 32 3.97 -3.17 9.11
CA VAL A 32 2.75 -3.15 8.29
C VAL A 32 1.69 -2.38 9.07
N VAL A 33 1.56 -1.08 8.77
CA VAL A 33 0.58 -0.18 9.38
C VAL A 33 -0.73 -0.30 8.64
N TYR A 34 -1.82 -0.62 9.33
CA TYR A 34 -3.11 -0.89 8.67
C TYR A 34 -4.30 -0.22 9.35
N GLU A 35 -5.27 0.19 8.54
CA GLU A 35 -6.61 0.56 9.00
C GLU A 35 -7.40 -0.69 9.41
N VAL A 36 -8.21 -0.61 10.46
CA VAL A 36 -9.01 -1.75 10.97
C VAL A 36 -10.27 -1.92 10.12
N SER A 37 -10.08 -2.29 8.86
CA SER A 37 -11.12 -2.75 7.93
C SER A 37 -10.82 -4.16 7.43
N PRO A 38 -11.82 -4.98 7.03
CA PRO A 38 -11.59 -6.35 6.56
C PRO A 38 -10.61 -6.41 5.38
N SER A 39 -10.78 -5.49 4.43
CA SER A 39 -9.90 -5.26 3.28
C SER A 39 -8.43 -5.03 3.66
N CYS A 40 -8.16 -4.00 4.48
CA CYS A 40 -6.80 -3.63 4.86
C CYS A 40 -6.16 -4.70 5.75
N THR A 41 -6.95 -5.35 6.59
CA THR A 41 -6.50 -6.49 7.42
C THR A 41 -6.08 -7.67 6.55
N ALA A 42 -6.85 -8.02 5.52
CA ALA A 42 -6.50 -9.11 4.60
C ALA A 42 -5.22 -8.82 3.80
N LEU A 43 -5.06 -7.59 3.31
CA LEU A 43 -3.83 -7.15 2.62
C LEU A 43 -2.62 -7.18 3.56
N ALA A 44 -2.76 -6.61 4.75
CA ALA A 44 -1.71 -6.59 5.77
C ALA A 44 -1.28 -8.00 6.16
N SER A 45 -2.24 -8.90 6.41
CA SER A 45 -1.98 -10.30 6.74
C SER A 45 -1.24 -11.03 5.63
N SER A 46 -1.68 -10.89 4.37
CA SER A 46 -1.06 -11.56 3.22
C SER A 46 0.37 -11.10 3.02
N LEU A 47 0.62 -9.80 3.17
CA LEU A 47 1.96 -9.22 3.02
C LEU A 47 2.89 -9.60 4.17
N LEU A 48 2.38 -9.65 5.42
CA LEU A 48 3.16 -10.11 6.58
C LEU A 48 3.67 -11.52 6.37
N THR A 49 2.84 -12.43 5.84
CA THR A 49 3.27 -13.79 5.52
C THR A 49 4.45 -13.80 4.56
N LEU A 50 4.41 -13.01 3.47
CA LEU A 50 5.51 -12.92 2.51
C LEU A 50 6.79 -12.38 3.15
N LEU A 51 6.68 -11.33 3.97
CA LEU A 51 7.82 -10.75 4.69
C LEU A 51 8.44 -11.71 5.70
N ILE A 52 7.61 -12.46 6.44
CA ILE A 52 8.08 -13.47 7.40
C ILE A 52 8.76 -14.63 6.67
N ASP A 53 8.19 -15.10 5.55
CA ASP A 53 8.72 -16.21 4.77
C ASP A 53 10.14 -15.92 4.23
N LYS A 54 10.43 -14.67 3.81
CA LYS A 54 11.81 -14.28 3.44
C LYS A 54 12.77 -14.08 4.62
N GLY A 55 12.29 -14.17 5.87
CA GLY A 55 13.08 -13.92 7.08
C GLY A 55 13.17 -12.44 7.51
N ALA A 56 12.27 -11.56 7.05
CA ALA A 56 12.23 -10.18 7.51
C ALA A 56 11.70 -10.07 8.95
N LYS A 57 12.15 -9.05 9.69
CA LYS A 57 11.53 -8.60 10.93
C LYS A 57 10.25 -7.83 10.60
N ALA A 58 9.15 -8.55 10.44
CA ALA A 58 7.87 -7.97 10.09
C ALA A 58 6.89 -7.93 11.28
N ARG A 59 6.15 -6.83 11.43
CA ARG A 59 5.12 -6.70 12.49
C ARG A 59 3.90 -5.94 12.00
N ALA A 60 2.72 -6.35 12.45
CA ALA A 60 1.48 -5.61 12.23
C ALA A 60 1.33 -4.48 13.25
N VAL A 61 0.91 -3.29 12.80
CA VAL A 61 0.61 -2.16 13.68
C VAL A 61 -0.73 -1.57 13.26
N ARG A 62 -1.72 -1.55 14.17
CA ARG A 62 -2.96 -0.82 13.89
C ARG A 62 -2.64 0.66 13.78
N ARG A 63 -3.26 1.34 12.82
CA ARG A 63 -3.08 2.79 12.65
C ARG A 63 -3.34 3.59 13.93
N SER A 64 -4.33 3.18 14.73
CA SER A 64 -4.67 3.79 16.03
C SER A 64 -3.56 3.67 17.08
N ASP A 65 -2.71 2.65 16.96
CA ASP A 65 -1.71 2.31 17.97
C ASP A 65 -0.33 2.88 17.58
N LEU A 66 -0.21 3.52 16.41
CA LEU A 66 1.03 4.09 15.90
C LEU A 66 1.32 5.45 16.55
N ASN A 67 2.33 5.48 17.43
CA ASN A 67 2.70 6.66 18.20
C ASN A 67 4.23 6.91 18.30
N HIS A 68 5.03 6.12 17.58
CA HIS A 68 6.50 6.21 17.61
C HIS A 68 7.09 6.09 16.20
N PRO A 69 8.31 6.60 15.96
CA PRO A 69 8.92 6.55 14.65
C PRO A 69 9.33 5.13 14.23
N LEU A 70 9.23 4.86 12.93
CA LEU A 70 9.54 3.57 12.29
C LEU A 70 10.50 3.78 11.11
N ASP A 71 11.43 2.85 10.88
CA ASP A 71 12.38 2.98 9.77
C ASP A 71 11.73 2.70 8.41
N HIS A 72 11.08 1.54 8.29
CA HIS A 72 10.34 1.17 7.09
C HIS A 72 8.91 0.77 7.42
N VAL A 73 7.98 1.21 6.57
CA VAL A 73 6.57 0.90 6.73
C VAL A 73 5.94 0.44 5.42
N PHE A 74 4.96 -0.45 5.52
CA PHE A 74 3.90 -0.58 4.52
C PHE A 74 2.62 0.05 5.07
N VAL A 75 1.96 0.92 4.30
CA VAL A 75 0.73 1.61 4.70
C VAL A 75 -0.46 0.99 3.96
N ALA A 76 -1.23 0.16 4.67
CA ALA A 76 -2.45 -0.51 4.19
C ALA A 76 -3.68 0.29 4.65
N MET A 77 -4.00 1.38 3.93
CA MET A 77 -5.16 2.23 4.22
C MET A 77 -5.96 2.47 2.93
N GLY A 78 -7.28 2.57 3.06
CA GLY A 78 -8.22 2.72 1.96
C GLY A 78 -9.57 2.04 2.22
N PRO A 79 -10.56 2.20 1.32
CA PRO A 79 -10.49 2.87 0.02
C PRO A 79 -10.40 4.40 0.14
N TYR A 80 -10.27 5.09 -1.00
CA TYR A 80 -10.25 6.55 -1.05
C TYR A 80 -11.52 7.13 -0.39
N ARG A 81 -11.33 8.07 0.54
CA ARG A 81 -12.39 8.75 1.29
C ARG A 81 -11.88 10.08 1.84
N GLU A 82 -12.79 10.96 2.23
CA GLU A 82 -12.44 12.19 2.97
C GLU A 82 -11.66 11.84 4.25
N GLY A 83 -10.63 12.64 4.56
CA GLY A 83 -9.75 12.42 5.71
C GLY A 83 -8.61 11.43 5.50
N LEU A 84 -8.64 10.60 4.44
CA LEU A 84 -7.61 9.57 4.22
C LEU A 84 -6.22 10.21 4.01
N GLY A 85 -6.16 11.32 3.27
CA GLY A 85 -4.90 12.02 3.00
C GLY A 85 -4.23 12.50 4.28
N GLU A 86 -4.98 13.17 5.17
CA GLU A 86 -4.50 13.60 6.48
C GLU A 86 -4.00 12.43 7.33
N GLU A 87 -4.78 11.35 7.41
CA GLU A 87 -4.42 10.17 8.20
C GLU A 87 -3.13 9.50 7.72
N VAL A 88 -2.91 9.46 6.40
CA VAL A 88 -1.70 8.91 5.78
C VAL A 88 -0.51 9.84 6.00
N LEU A 89 -0.69 11.16 5.88
CA LEU A 89 0.37 12.13 6.19
C LEU A 89 0.88 11.99 7.64
N GLU A 90 -0.01 11.76 8.60
CA GLU A 90 0.37 11.48 9.99
C GLU A 90 1.25 10.24 10.12
N VAL A 91 0.97 9.17 9.36
CA VAL A 91 1.85 7.99 9.31
C VAL A 91 3.20 8.35 8.71
N LEU A 92 3.20 9.01 7.54
CA LEU A 92 4.42 9.32 6.78
C LEU A 92 5.39 10.19 7.59
N ARG A 93 4.89 11.10 8.41
CA ARG A 93 5.72 11.93 9.32
C ARG A 93 6.47 11.12 10.38
N LEU A 94 6.01 9.90 10.70
CA LEU A 94 6.67 8.99 11.64
C LEU A 94 7.67 8.06 10.94
N VAL A 95 7.74 8.06 9.62
CA VAL A 95 8.65 7.20 8.85
C VAL A 95 10.02 7.86 8.74
N ARG A 96 11.09 7.09 8.97
CA ARG A 96 12.46 7.61 8.92
C ARG A 96 13.19 7.35 7.60
N ARG A 97 12.82 6.30 6.85
CA ARG A 97 13.57 5.89 5.66
C ARG A 97 12.69 5.56 4.45
N VAL A 98 11.86 4.52 4.53
CA VAL A 98 11.09 4.03 3.37
C VAL A 98 9.62 3.80 3.75
N ALA A 99 8.70 4.35 2.96
CA ALA A 99 7.28 4.07 3.07
C ALA A 99 6.78 3.45 1.77
N VAL A 100 6.27 2.23 1.82
CA VAL A 100 5.52 1.64 0.71
C VAL A 100 4.04 1.85 0.97
N VAL A 101 3.35 2.55 0.06
CA VAL A 101 2.00 3.06 0.31
C VAL A 101 1.02 2.38 -0.62
N HIS A 102 -0.09 1.86 -0.06
CA HIS A 102 -1.18 1.33 -0.85
C HIS A 102 -1.76 2.45 -1.76
N THR A 103 -2.07 2.13 -3.02
CA THR A 103 -2.40 3.10 -4.08
C THR A 103 -3.47 4.13 -3.70
N PRO A 104 -4.61 3.75 -3.09
CA PRO A 104 -5.61 4.75 -2.67
C PRO A 104 -5.06 5.73 -1.62
N ALA A 105 -4.27 5.22 -0.67
CA ALA A 105 -3.61 6.03 0.36
C ALA A 105 -2.52 6.93 -0.24
N TYR A 106 -1.79 6.47 -1.27
CA TYR A 106 -0.79 7.28 -1.94
C TYR A 106 -1.45 8.48 -2.63
N TYR A 107 -2.47 8.26 -3.46
CA TYR A 107 -3.13 9.33 -4.18
C TYR A 107 -3.82 10.33 -3.23
N ALA A 108 -4.50 9.85 -2.19
CA ALA A 108 -5.07 10.72 -1.17
C ALA A 108 -4.02 11.57 -0.46
N ALA A 109 -2.85 11.02 -0.17
CA ALA A 109 -1.76 11.77 0.46
C ALA A 109 -1.11 12.76 -0.52
N GLU A 110 -0.89 12.38 -1.78
CA GLU A 110 -0.25 13.22 -2.81
C GLU A 110 -1.03 14.51 -3.10
N GLU A 111 -2.37 14.47 -2.99
CA GLU A 111 -3.23 15.64 -3.16
C GLU A 111 -3.10 16.67 -2.02
N MET A 112 -2.52 16.28 -0.89
CA MET A 112 -2.35 17.16 0.26
C MET A 112 -1.18 18.13 0.08
N ALA A 113 -1.41 19.42 0.30
CA ALA A 113 -0.34 20.44 0.26
C ALA A 113 0.86 20.13 1.19
N GLY A 114 0.62 19.40 2.29
CA GLY A 114 1.64 18.98 3.24
C GLY A 114 2.47 17.77 2.83
N PHE A 115 2.19 17.12 1.69
CA PHE A 115 2.84 15.88 1.29
C PHE A 115 4.36 16.01 1.05
N PRO A 116 4.87 16.99 0.29
CA PRO A 116 6.31 17.13 0.08
C PRO A 116 7.09 17.30 1.40
N GLU A 117 6.54 18.04 2.35
CA GLU A 117 7.15 18.22 3.67
C GLU A 117 7.07 16.94 4.51
N ALA A 118 5.97 16.21 4.46
CA ALA A 118 5.81 14.95 5.19
C ALA A 118 6.83 13.88 4.74
N ILE A 119 7.25 13.90 3.48
CA ILE A 119 8.17 12.91 2.90
C ILE A 119 9.59 13.43 2.68
N ARG A 120 9.96 14.61 3.20
CA ARG A 120 11.25 15.29 2.95
C ARG A 120 12.52 14.46 3.20
N ARG A 121 12.42 13.38 3.99
CA ARG A 121 13.51 12.47 4.35
C ARG A 121 13.14 11.00 4.11
N VAL A 122 12.03 10.77 3.39
CA VAL A 122 11.44 9.45 3.21
C VAL A 122 11.39 9.14 1.71
N GLU A 123 11.84 7.95 1.36
CA GLU A 123 11.57 7.38 0.06
C GLU A 123 10.17 6.76 0.08
N VAL A 124 9.25 7.31 -0.70
CA VAL A 124 7.92 6.72 -0.88
C VAL A 124 7.93 5.82 -2.10
N ARG A 125 7.39 4.60 -1.96
CA ARG A 125 7.18 3.68 -3.08
C ARG A 125 5.71 3.32 -3.18
N TYR A 126 5.23 3.13 -4.39
CA TYR A 126 3.88 2.63 -4.60
C TYR A 126 3.79 1.91 -5.94
N ALA A 127 2.70 1.16 -6.11
CA ALA A 127 2.37 0.48 -7.35
C ALA A 127 1.10 1.12 -7.94
N ALA A 128 1.04 1.31 -9.25
CA ALA A 128 -0.19 1.71 -9.94
C ALA A 128 -0.41 0.84 -11.17
N ARG A 129 -1.67 0.55 -11.46
CA ARG A 129 -2.09 -0.19 -12.66
C ARG A 129 -2.72 0.81 -13.62
N GLU A 130 -1.88 1.45 -14.42
CA GLU A 130 -2.30 2.46 -15.42
C GLU A 130 -2.75 1.80 -16.73
N LEU A 131 -2.26 0.59 -17.01
CA LEU A 131 -2.72 -0.26 -18.11
C LEU A 131 -3.39 -1.52 -17.53
N PRO A 132 -4.37 -2.13 -18.23
CA PRO A 132 -5.13 -3.26 -17.70
C PRO A 132 -4.28 -4.43 -17.19
N ASP A 133 -3.15 -4.70 -17.85
CA ASP A 133 -2.29 -5.85 -17.57
C ASP A 133 -0.86 -5.47 -17.15
N VAL A 134 -0.59 -4.21 -16.84
CA VAL A 134 0.72 -3.77 -16.38
C VAL A 134 0.59 -3.01 -15.07
N VAL A 135 1.40 -3.42 -14.09
CA VAL A 135 1.63 -2.66 -12.86
C VAL A 135 2.97 -1.97 -12.98
N THR A 136 2.96 -0.66 -12.83
CA THR A 136 4.15 0.17 -12.77
C THR A 136 4.48 0.49 -11.32
N TYR A 137 5.74 0.32 -10.97
CA TYR A 137 6.27 0.60 -9.65
C TYR A 137 7.00 1.94 -9.66
N TYR A 138 6.68 2.80 -8.71
CA TYR A 138 7.24 4.14 -8.61
C TYR A 138 8.01 4.32 -7.32
N ARG A 139 9.02 5.17 -7.40
CA ARG A 139 9.71 5.79 -6.27
C ARG A 139 9.47 7.29 -6.32
N VAL A 140 9.17 7.88 -5.18
CA VAL A 140 8.92 9.31 -5.00
C VAL A 140 9.78 9.79 -3.84
N VAL A 141 10.50 10.89 -4.07
CA VAL A 141 11.27 11.59 -3.04
C VAL A 141 10.97 13.08 -3.13
N ALA A 142 10.99 13.79 -2.01
CA ALA A 142 10.92 15.25 -2.03
C ALA A 142 12.32 15.87 -2.02
N ARG A 143 12.60 16.76 -2.98
CA ARG A 143 13.84 17.55 -3.06
C ARG A 143 13.52 19.01 -3.32
N ASN A 144 14.12 19.89 -2.51
CA ASN A 144 13.92 21.35 -2.63
C ASN A 144 12.44 21.77 -2.67
N GLY A 145 11.57 21.07 -1.93
CA GLY A 145 10.12 21.34 -1.91
C GLY A 145 9.33 20.80 -3.10
N ALA A 146 9.97 20.11 -4.05
CA ALA A 146 9.32 19.47 -5.20
C ALA A 146 9.38 17.95 -5.10
N LEU A 147 8.40 17.27 -5.71
CA LEU A 147 8.37 15.82 -5.82
C LEU A 147 9.16 15.35 -7.04
N GLU A 148 10.13 14.47 -6.84
CA GLU A 148 10.80 13.74 -7.90
C GLU A 148 10.25 12.32 -7.94
N LYS A 149 9.56 11.97 -9.04
CA LYS A 149 8.98 10.65 -9.28
C LYS A 149 9.75 9.90 -10.35
N ALA A 150 10.11 8.66 -10.08
CA ALA A 150 10.83 7.78 -11.00
C ALA A 150 10.13 6.42 -11.10
N VAL A 151 10.07 5.85 -12.30
CA VAL A 151 9.70 4.44 -12.50
C VAL A 151 10.87 3.58 -12.06
N ILE A 152 10.60 2.61 -11.19
CA ILE A 152 11.60 1.67 -10.67
C ILE A 152 11.37 0.22 -11.13
N GLY A 153 10.29 -0.03 -11.87
CA GLY A 153 10.03 -1.31 -12.50
C GLY A 153 8.62 -1.42 -13.05
N GLU A 154 8.38 -2.47 -13.82
CA GLU A 154 7.08 -2.83 -14.36
C GLU A 154 6.89 -4.36 -14.25
N GLU A 155 5.65 -4.79 -14.01
CA GLU A 155 5.27 -6.20 -14.04
C GLU A 155 4.01 -6.38 -14.88
N ARG A 156 4.09 -7.27 -15.88
CA ARG A 156 2.90 -7.72 -16.59
C ARG A 156 2.15 -8.73 -15.74
N ILE A 157 0.87 -8.45 -15.49
CA ILE A 157 -0.04 -9.35 -14.80
C ILE A 157 -0.58 -10.36 -15.80
N THR A 158 -0.34 -11.65 -15.55
CA THR A 158 -0.81 -12.75 -16.40
C THR A 158 -1.39 -13.91 -15.59
N GLY A 159 -2.05 -14.84 -16.28
CA GLY A 159 -2.59 -16.07 -15.71
C GLY A 159 -3.55 -15.84 -14.54
N VAL A 160 -3.40 -16.64 -13.48
CA VAL A 160 -4.29 -16.64 -12.31
C VAL A 160 -4.40 -15.25 -11.65
N LYS A 161 -3.32 -14.46 -11.61
CA LYS A 161 -3.38 -13.09 -11.05
C LYS A 161 -4.39 -12.23 -11.82
N MET A 162 -4.37 -12.30 -13.16
CA MET A 162 -5.29 -11.56 -14.02
C MET A 162 -6.73 -12.05 -13.86
N GLU A 163 -6.94 -13.36 -13.74
CA GLU A 163 -8.27 -13.95 -13.51
C GLU A 163 -8.89 -13.45 -12.20
N VAL A 164 -8.13 -13.47 -11.11
CA VAL A 164 -8.56 -12.97 -9.80
C VAL A 164 -8.93 -11.48 -9.87
N ILE A 165 -8.08 -10.66 -10.49
CA ILE A 165 -8.33 -9.22 -10.64
C ILE A 165 -9.62 -8.96 -11.42
N ARG A 166 -9.83 -9.64 -12.54
CA ARG A 166 -11.04 -9.48 -13.36
C ARG A 166 -12.31 -9.89 -12.62
N ARG A 167 -12.27 -10.96 -11.82
CA ARG A 167 -13.41 -11.37 -10.98
C ARG A 167 -13.76 -10.30 -9.97
N TYR A 168 -12.77 -9.77 -9.26
CA TYR A 168 -12.97 -8.68 -8.29
C TYR A 168 -13.55 -7.42 -8.94
N GLU A 169 -13.04 -7.03 -10.10
CA GLU A 169 -13.52 -5.86 -10.84
C GLU A 169 -14.97 -6.03 -11.31
N ALA A 170 -15.32 -7.21 -11.84
CA ALA A 170 -16.69 -7.49 -12.26
C ALA A 170 -17.69 -7.41 -11.09
N GLU A 171 -17.32 -7.90 -9.91
CA GLU A 171 -18.15 -7.83 -8.71
C GLU A 171 -18.33 -6.39 -8.20
N LYS A 172 -17.25 -5.60 -8.12
CA LYS A 172 -17.36 -4.20 -7.71
C LYS A 172 -18.12 -3.33 -8.72
N MET A 173 -18.03 -3.64 -10.02
CA MET A 173 -18.85 -2.99 -11.04
C MET A 173 -20.33 -3.35 -10.91
N ALA A 174 -20.67 -4.61 -10.61
CA ALA A 174 -22.04 -5.05 -10.43
C ALA A 174 -22.72 -4.44 -9.19
N LEU A 175 -21.96 -4.14 -8.14
CA LEU A 175 -22.44 -3.47 -6.92
C LEU A 175 -22.61 -1.95 -7.07
N SER A 176 -22.17 -1.37 -8.20
CA SER A 176 -22.26 0.08 -8.49
C SER A 176 -23.52 0.44 -9.32
N TYR A 177 -24.39 -0.53 -9.61
CA TYR A 177 -25.67 -0.39 -10.32
C TYR A 177 -26.83 -0.85 -9.43
#